data_AF-A0A512C9V8-F1
#
_entry.id   AF-A0A512C9V8-F1
#
_cell.length_a   1.000
_cell.length_b   1.000
_cell.length_c   1.000
_cell.angle_alpha   90.00
_cell.angle_beta   90.00
_cell.angle_gamma   90.00
#
_symmetry.space_group_name_H-M   'P 1'
#
loop_
_entity.id
_entity.type
_entity.pdbx_description
1 polymer ?
#
loop_
_entity_poly.entity_id
_entity_poly.type
_entity_poly.pdbx_seq_one_letter_code
_entity_poly.pdbx_strand_id
1 'polypeptide(L)'
;MKVSVKKDTHNGTQPVRVLKHNLTHRLVERNEALIKQLHSDFRLAKNITYHIAELPLVDRQTPFIDENGIINIHETYLSYIWAISFSMFVIYEEEIAIPDQIKRGIPTHKENNPELVDIAKELFSYAKSLVVVYSDWDKENLPNPEFFDEETEEGWYILRNNDLYVEVINFILCHEIAHAELEHINRKKNNILDEQQLKQLELEADTRAVNLMLENCRNRKVTELALIIGLASMLFSRNSLDGGKEHPDIDKRIDNVINILSPDAEHSIWPLLVLFVKLWDEQFSFNFTHGTHYNNYKDFYYELIKQA
;
A
#
# COMPACT_ATOMS: atom_id res chain seq x y z
N MET A 1 5.92 -28.49 2.89
CA MET A 1 4.46 -28.73 2.91
C MET A 1 3.81 -27.47 3.45
N LYS A 2 2.67 -26.99 2.90
CA LYS A 2 1.99 -25.80 3.44
C LYS A 2 1.58 -26.04 4.91
N VAL A 3 1.84 -25.05 5.78
CA VAL A 3 1.50 -25.09 7.21
C VAL A 3 0.73 -23.83 7.58
N SER A 4 -0.27 -23.96 8.45
CA SER A 4 -1.01 -22.81 8.94
C SER A 4 -0.31 -22.17 10.14
N VAL A 5 -0.10 -20.85 10.10
CA VAL A 5 0.43 -20.06 11.22
C VAL A 5 -0.68 -19.44 12.10
N LYS A 6 -1.95 -19.78 11.83
CA LYS A 6 -3.11 -19.29 12.58
C LYS A 6 -3.05 -19.73 14.05
N LYS A 7 -3.42 -18.82 14.96
CA LYS A 7 -3.57 -19.05 16.40
C LYS A 7 -4.95 -18.59 16.86
N ASP A 8 -5.40 -19.05 18.03
CA ASP A 8 -6.70 -18.68 18.61
C ASP A 8 -6.85 -17.17 18.85
N THR A 9 -5.72 -16.44 18.99
CA THR A 9 -5.70 -14.99 19.14
C THR A 9 -5.93 -14.25 17.82
N HIS A 10 -5.83 -14.93 16.67
CA HIS A 10 -6.01 -14.33 15.35
C HIS A 10 -7.50 -14.34 14.97
N ASN A 11 -8.19 -13.25 15.30
CA ASN A 11 -9.60 -13.03 14.98
C ASN A 11 -9.77 -12.38 13.62
N GLY A 12 -10.67 -12.91 12.79
CA GLY A 12 -10.95 -12.43 11.43
C GLY A 12 -11.42 -13.56 10.50
N THR A 13 -12.03 -13.24 9.36
CA THR A 13 -12.46 -14.24 8.38
C THR A 13 -11.41 -14.47 7.29
N GLN A 14 -10.49 -13.52 7.08
CA GLN A 14 -9.49 -13.54 6.02
C GLN A 14 -8.07 -13.88 6.53
N PRO A 15 -7.19 -14.46 5.69
CA PRO A 15 -5.83 -14.87 6.07
C PRO A 15 -4.98 -13.77 6.74
N VAL A 16 -5.16 -12.51 6.33
CA VAL A 16 -4.40 -11.36 6.86
C VAL A 16 -4.55 -11.13 8.36
N ARG A 17 -5.55 -11.76 9.01
CA ARG A 17 -5.73 -11.74 10.47
C ARG A 17 -4.46 -12.11 11.24
N VAL A 18 -3.61 -12.97 10.67
CA VAL A 18 -2.38 -13.43 11.33
C VAL A 18 -1.31 -12.33 11.46
N LEU A 19 -1.45 -11.22 10.72
CA LEU A 19 -0.51 -10.10 10.73
C LEU A 19 -0.97 -8.92 11.60
N LYS A 20 -2.20 -8.97 12.16
CA LYS A 20 -2.80 -7.86 12.92
C LYS A 20 -1.90 -7.37 14.07
N HIS A 21 -1.26 -8.28 14.80
CA HIS A 21 -0.36 -7.91 15.89
C HIS A 21 0.94 -7.26 15.40
N ASN A 22 1.44 -7.66 14.22
CA ASN A 22 2.62 -7.07 13.60
C ASN A 22 2.39 -5.59 13.26
N LEU A 23 1.17 -5.23 12.81
CA LEU A 23 0.79 -3.86 12.48
C LEU A 23 0.93 -2.94 13.70
N THR A 24 0.26 -3.29 14.80
CA THR A 24 0.28 -2.49 16.04
C THR A 24 1.66 -2.49 16.69
N HIS A 25 2.37 -3.62 16.68
CA HIS A 25 3.72 -3.69 17.22
C HIS A 25 4.66 -2.73 16.46
N ARG A 26 4.70 -2.80 15.12
CA ARG A 26 5.56 -1.93 14.30
C ARG A 26 5.22 -0.44 14.49
N LEU A 27 3.94 -0.13 14.62
CA LEU A 27 3.47 1.25 14.80
C LEU A 27 3.95 1.84 16.14
N VAL A 28 3.75 1.09 17.22
CA VAL A 28 4.17 1.51 18.57
C VAL A 28 5.69 1.55 18.67
N GLU A 29 6.40 0.57 18.12
CA GLU A 29 7.85 0.53 18.12
C GLU A 29 8.47 1.79 17.50
N ARG A 30 7.91 2.29 16.40
CA ARG A 30 8.43 3.48 15.69
C ARG A 30 8.05 4.79 16.35
N ASN A 31 6.83 4.89 16.87
CA ASN A 31 6.23 6.18 17.23
C ASN A 31 5.79 6.24 18.69
N GLU A 32 6.42 5.46 19.58
CA GLU A 32 5.96 5.26 20.96
C GLU A 32 5.73 6.58 21.71
N ALA A 33 6.70 7.51 21.64
CA ALA A 33 6.62 8.79 22.34
C ALA A 33 5.46 9.65 21.82
N LEU A 34 5.32 9.76 20.50
CA LEU A 34 4.23 10.49 19.86
C LEU A 34 2.87 9.88 20.22
N ILE A 35 2.73 8.55 20.08
CA ILE A 35 1.48 7.84 20.39
C ILE A 35 1.10 8.03 21.87
N LYS A 36 2.07 7.92 22.80
CA LYS A 36 1.84 8.19 24.23
C LYS A 36 1.37 9.62 24.47
N GLN A 37 1.95 10.60 23.77
CA GLN A 37 1.53 12.00 23.86
C GLN A 37 0.08 12.17 23.37
N LEU A 38 -0.25 11.66 22.18
CA LEU A 38 -1.59 11.78 21.60
C LEU A 38 -2.66 11.03 22.41
N HIS A 39 -2.30 9.95 23.09
CA HIS A 39 -3.18 9.30 24.06
C HIS A 39 -3.42 10.15 25.31
N SER A 40 -2.40 10.89 25.76
CA SER A 40 -2.47 11.69 26.99
C SER A 40 -3.31 12.96 26.85
N ASP A 41 -3.38 13.51 25.64
CA ASP A 41 -4.19 14.69 25.30
C ASP A 41 -5.52 14.34 24.60
N PHE A 42 -5.86 13.06 24.55
CA PHE A 42 -7.10 12.51 24.00
C PHE A 42 -7.32 12.78 22.49
N ARG A 43 -6.27 13.11 21.73
CA ARG A 43 -6.36 13.25 20.26
C ARG A 43 -6.36 11.91 19.53
N LEU A 44 -5.86 10.85 20.18
CA LEU A 44 -5.83 9.49 19.64
C LEU A 44 -6.37 8.49 20.67
N ALA A 45 -7.22 7.56 20.23
CA ALA A 45 -7.69 6.47 21.06
C ALA A 45 -6.63 5.37 21.20
N LYS A 46 -6.62 4.69 22.35
CA LYS A 46 -5.63 3.64 22.66
C LYS A 46 -5.74 2.38 21.79
N ASN A 47 -6.90 2.17 21.16
CA ASN A 47 -7.20 0.97 20.40
C ASN A 47 -7.56 1.34 18.97
N ILE A 48 -7.12 0.50 18.03
CA ILE A 48 -7.58 0.51 16.65
C ILE A 48 -8.79 -0.42 16.55
N THR A 49 -9.87 0.05 15.94
CA THR A 49 -11.07 -0.75 15.67
C THR A 49 -10.88 -1.51 14.35
N TYR A 50 -10.91 -2.84 14.44
CA TYR A 50 -10.84 -3.72 13.28
C TYR A 50 -12.24 -4.24 12.95
N HIS A 51 -12.71 -3.89 11.76
CA HIS A 51 -14.01 -4.30 11.25
C HIS A 51 -13.87 -5.62 10.49
N ILE A 52 -14.41 -6.69 11.08
CA ILE A 52 -14.51 -8.03 10.46
C ILE A 52 -15.87 -8.07 9.78
N ALA A 53 -15.90 -7.64 8.51
CA ALA A 53 -17.11 -7.57 7.71
C ALA A 53 -16.83 -8.06 6.29
N GLU A 54 -17.72 -8.89 5.78
CA GLU A 54 -17.66 -9.47 4.44
C GLU A 54 -18.26 -8.49 3.43
N LEU A 55 -17.64 -7.31 3.33
CA LEU A 55 -18.11 -6.20 2.51
C LEU A 55 -17.04 -5.81 1.48
N PRO A 56 -17.45 -5.41 0.26
CA PRO A 56 -16.54 -4.82 -0.70
C PRO A 56 -16.01 -3.46 -0.21
N LEU A 57 -14.99 -2.93 -0.88
CA LEU A 57 -14.37 -1.66 -0.52
C LEU A 57 -15.17 -0.44 -1.03
N VAL A 58 -16.45 -0.36 -0.64
CA VAL A 58 -17.37 0.72 -1.04
C VAL A 58 -17.97 1.44 0.18
N ASP A 59 -17.80 2.76 0.26
CA ASP A 59 -18.31 3.65 1.32
C ASP A 59 -17.70 3.52 2.74
N ARG A 60 -16.49 4.09 2.96
CA ARG A 60 -15.75 4.14 4.26
C ARG A 60 -15.09 2.83 4.73
N GLN A 61 -14.66 1.97 3.80
CA GLN A 61 -14.00 0.69 4.08
C GLN A 61 -12.49 0.79 3.90
N THR A 62 -12.00 1.92 3.38
CA THR A 62 -10.62 2.33 3.55
C THR A 62 -10.38 2.74 5.01
N PRO A 63 -9.11 2.75 5.48
CA PRO A 63 -8.79 3.25 6.81
C PRO A 63 -9.22 4.70 6.98
N PHE A 64 -9.67 5.04 8.19
CA PHE A 64 -10.00 6.41 8.57
C PHE A 64 -9.91 6.59 10.08
N ILE A 65 -9.68 7.82 10.53
CA ILE A 65 -9.82 8.24 11.93
C ILE A 65 -11.14 9.00 12.14
N ASP A 66 -11.88 8.63 13.18
CA ASP A 66 -13.15 9.28 13.52
C ASP A 66 -12.99 10.50 14.45
N GLU A 67 -14.10 11.16 14.77
CA GLU A 67 -14.10 12.36 15.63
C GLU A 67 -13.65 12.12 17.08
N ASN A 68 -13.59 10.86 17.52
CA ASN A 68 -13.11 10.46 18.84
C ASN A 68 -11.64 10.02 18.81
N GLY A 69 -10.96 10.20 17.67
CA GLY A 69 -9.58 9.78 17.47
C GLY A 69 -9.43 8.25 17.35
N ILE A 70 -10.51 7.52 17.04
CA ILE A 70 -10.45 6.07 16.85
C ILE A 70 -10.09 5.78 15.39
N ILE A 71 -8.98 5.07 15.19
CA ILE A 71 -8.62 4.56 13.87
C ILE A 71 -9.46 3.32 13.58
N ASN A 72 -10.12 3.33 12.43
CA ASN A 72 -10.99 2.27 11.93
C ASN A 72 -10.34 1.62 10.70
N ILE A 73 -10.27 0.29 10.69
CA ILE A 73 -9.69 -0.46 9.57
C ILE A 73 -10.49 -1.72 9.27
N HIS A 74 -10.74 -1.99 7.99
CA HIS A 74 -11.53 -3.14 7.56
C HIS A 74 -10.65 -4.30 7.11
N GLU A 75 -11.04 -5.52 7.45
CA GLU A 75 -10.29 -6.72 7.10
C GLU A 75 -10.20 -6.94 5.57
N THR A 76 -11.25 -6.59 4.82
CA THR A 76 -11.22 -6.60 3.34
C THR A 76 -10.11 -5.69 2.80
N TYR A 77 -9.95 -4.49 3.38
CA TYR A 77 -8.91 -3.55 2.94
C TYR A 77 -7.50 -4.07 3.27
N LEU A 78 -7.34 -4.69 4.42
CA LEU A 78 -6.10 -5.38 4.79
C LEU A 78 -5.75 -6.49 3.80
N SER A 79 -6.75 -7.25 3.34
CA SER A 79 -6.58 -8.32 2.34
C SER A 79 -6.18 -7.74 0.99
N TYR A 80 -6.88 -6.69 0.56
CA TYR A 80 -6.57 -5.94 -0.65
C TYR A 80 -5.12 -5.47 -0.68
N ILE A 81 -4.67 -4.74 0.34
CA ILE A 81 -3.30 -4.19 0.36
C ILE A 81 -2.25 -5.30 0.40
N TRP A 82 -2.49 -6.40 1.13
CA TRP A 82 -1.55 -7.52 1.14
C TRP A 82 -1.41 -8.14 -0.24
N ALA A 83 -2.53 -8.39 -0.91
CA ALA A 83 -2.57 -8.98 -2.24
C ALA A 83 -1.95 -8.06 -3.31
N ILE A 84 -2.23 -6.75 -3.27
CA ILE A 84 -1.57 -5.76 -4.12
C ILE A 84 -0.06 -5.76 -3.87
N SER A 85 0.37 -5.73 -2.61
CA SER A 85 1.79 -5.69 -2.25
C SER A 85 2.53 -6.94 -2.76
N PHE A 86 1.94 -8.14 -2.58
CA PHE A 86 2.51 -9.38 -3.06
C PHE A 86 2.64 -9.36 -4.58
N SER A 87 1.55 -9.02 -5.25
CA SER A 87 1.48 -9.06 -6.71
C SER A 87 2.47 -8.10 -7.34
N MET A 88 2.54 -6.87 -6.83
CA MET A 88 3.48 -5.87 -7.33
C MET A 88 4.92 -6.24 -7.05
N PHE A 89 5.21 -6.83 -5.88
CA PHE A 89 6.56 -7.27 -5.55
C PHE A 89 7.03 -8.40 -6.49
N VAL A 90 6.21 -9.44 -6.68
CA VAL A 90 6.53 -10.57 -7.57
C VAL A 90 6.65 -10.10 -9.02
N ILE A 91 5.64 -9.41 -9.56
CA ILE A 91 5.64 -8.99 -10.96
C ILE A 91 6.83 -8.06 -11.24
N TYR A 92 7.11 -7.11 -10.34
CA TYR A 92 8.28 -6.25 -10.46
C TYR A 92 9.59 -7.05 -10.48
N GLU A 93 9.77 -7.97 -9.54
CA GLU A 93 11.04 -8.70 -9.42
C GLU A 93 11.25 -9.65 -10.61
N GLU A 94 10.23 -10.42 -10.97
CA GLU A 94 10.29 -11.50 -11.95
C GLU A 94 10.21 -11.02 -13.41
N GLU A 95 9.40 -10.00 -13.71
CA GLU A 95 9.23 -9.51 -15.08
C GLU A 95 10.14 -8.32 -15.42
N ILE A 96 10.63 -7.59 -14.42
CA ILE A 96 11.41 -6.36 -14.64
C ILE A 96 12.83 -6.49 -14.08
N ALA A 97 12.98 -6.68 -12.77
CA ALA A 97 14.28 -6.53 -12.12
C ALA A 97 15.26 -7.67 -12.48
N ILE A 98 14.84 -8.93 -12.37
CA ILE A 98 15.67 -10.09 -12.70
C ILE A 98 16.01 -10.10 -14.20
N PRO A 99 15.05 -9.95 -15.14
CA PRO A 99 15.36 -9.86 -16.56
C PRO A 99 16.31 -8.72 -16.93
N ASP A 100 16.17 -7.53 -16.33
CA ASP A 100 17.10 -6.42 -16.57
C ASP A 100 18.53 -6.74 -16.07
N GLN A 101 18.64 -7.33 -14.89
CA GLN A 101 19.93 -7.77 -14.33
C GLN A 101 20.62 -8.79 -15.26
N ILE A 102 19.89 -9.81 -15.72
CA ILE A 102 20.40 -10.81 -16.67
C ILE A 102 20.88 -10.15 -17.96
N LYS A 103 20.07 -9.25 -18.55
CA LYS A 103 20.42 -8.51 -19.77
C LYS A 103 21.70 -7.70 -19.61
N ARG A 104 21.96 -7.19 -18.40
CA ARG A 104 23.15 -6.38 -18.06
C ARG A 104 24.34 -7.23 -17.60
N GLY A 105 24.20 -8.56 -17.55
CA GLY A 105 25.24 -9.47 -17.05
C GLY A 105 25.50 -9.33 -15.55
N ILE A 106 24.53 -8.81 -14.79
CA ILE A 106 24.59 -8.70 -13.33
C ILE A 106 24.11 -10.03 -12.74
N PRO A 107 24.87 -10.65 -11.81
CA PRO A 107 24.44 -11.89 -11.17
C PRO A 107 23.09 -11.71 -10.44
N THR A 108 22.16 -12.61 -10.73
CA THR A 108 20.88 -12.70 -10.02
C THR A 108 20.97 -13.73 -8.90
N HIS A 109 20.10 -13.61 -7.90
CA HIS A 109 20.05 -14.55 -6.79
C HIS A 109 19.29 -15.85 -7.13
N LYS A 110 18.55 -15.85 -8.26
CA LYS A 110 17.75 -16.96 -8.79
C LYS A 110 17.45 -16.77 -10.29
N GLU A 111 16.92 -17.81 -10.92
CA GLU A 111 16.32 -17.73 -12.26
C GLU A 111 14.92 -17.08 -12.18
N ASN A 112 14.42 -16.58 -13.31
CA ASN A 112 13.07 -16.03 -13.36
C ASN A 112 12.03 -17.16 -13.19
N ASN A 113 10.94 -16.89 -12.47
CA ASN A 113 9.85 -17.84 -12.26
C ASN A 113 8.53 -17.34 -12.89
N PRO A 114 8.21 -17.72 -14.15
CA PRO A 114 7.00 -17.28 -14.83
C PRO A 114 5.71 -17.81 -14.18
N GLU A 115 5.74 -19.00 -13.59
CA GLU A 115 4.55 -19.59 -12.94
C GLU A 115 4.12 -18.75 -11.73
N LEU A 116 5.10 -18.25 -10.96
CA LEU A 116 4.83 -17.37 -9.83
C LEU A 116 4.25 -16.01 -10.27
N VAL A 117 4.64 -15.52 -11.45
CA VAL A 117 4.06 -14.30 -12.05
C VAL A 117 2.58 -14.51 -12.40
N ASP A 118 2.23 -15.65 -12.97
CA ASP A 118 0.83 -15.96 -13.31
C ASP A 118 -0.03 -16.04 -12.03
N ILE A 119 0.48 -16.67 -10.98
CA ILE A 119 -0.16 -16.71 -9.65
C ILE A 119 -0.32 -15.30 -9.07
N ALA A 120 0.71 -14.44 -9.19
CA ALA A 120 0.63 -13.05 -8.76
C ALA A 120 -0.42 -12.24 -9.54
N LYS A 121 -0.57 -12.46 -10.84
CA LYS A 121 -1.62 -11.83 -11.66
C LYS A 121 -3.03 -12.32 -11.27
N GLU A 122 -3.16 -13.59 -10.89
CA GLU A 122 -4.41 -14.13 -10.37
C GLU A 122 -4.77 -13.51 -9.00
N LEU A 123 -3.81 -13.43 -8.08
CA LEU A 123 -4.00 -12.76 -6.79
C LEU A 123 -4.28 -11.26 -6.94
N PHE A 124 -3.65 -10.60 -7.90
CA PHE A 124 -3.97 -9.21 -8.26
C PHE A 124 -5.41 -9.06 -8.76
N SER A 125 -5.89 -10.01 -9.55
CA SER A 125 -7.28 -10.03 -10.03
C SER A 125 -8.27 -10.23 -8.87
N TYR A 126 -7.94 -11.12 -7.93
CA TYR A 126 -8.69 -11.24 -6.67
C TYR A 126 -8.72 -9.90 -5.91
N ALA A 127 -7.57 -9.24 -5.71
CA ALA A 127 -7.50 -7.96 -5.01
C ALA A 127 -8.41 -6.90 -5.66
N LYS A 128 -8.35 -6.75 -6.99
CA LYS A 128 -9.22 -5.83 -7.74
C LYS A 128 -10.69 -6.15 -7.56
N SER A 129 -11.06 -7.43 -7.50
CA SER A 129 -12.46 -7.84 -7.32
C SER A 129 -13.04 -7.33 -5.99
N LEU A 130 -12.23 -7.29 -4.92
CA LEU A 130 -12.64 -6.82 -3.59
C LEU A 130 -13.09 -5.36 -3.57
N VAL A 131 -12.66 -4.56 -4.54
CA VAL A 131 -13.13 -3.17 -4.69
C VAL A 131 -14.63 -3.13 -4.96
N VAL A 132 -15.14 -4.07 -5.76
CA VAL A 132 -16.52 -4.06 -6.25
C VAL A 132 -17.40 -5.05 -5.50
N VAL A 133 -16.87 -6.26 -5.24
CA VAL A 133 -17.61 -7.36 -4.61
C VAL A 133 -16.70 -8.12 -3.65
N TYR A 134 -17.18 -8.37 -2.44
CA TYR A 134 -16.49 -9.25 -1.50
C TYR A 134 -16.53 -10.70 -1.99
N SER A 135 -15.39 -11.39 -1.88
CA SER A 135 -15.30 -12.84 -2.04
C SER A 135 -14.28 -13.41 -1.06
N ASP A 136 -14.42 -14.71 -0.75
CA ASP A 136 -13.46 -15.42 0.08
C ASP A 136 -12.11 -15.55 -0.63
N TRP A 137 -11.02 -15.41 0.13
CA TRP A 137 -9.68 -15.69 -0.38
C TRP A 137 -9.47 -17.19 -0.52
N ASP A 138 -9.16 -17.64 -1.74
CA ASP A 138 -8.73 -19.02 -1.99
C ASP A 138 -7.36 -19.29 -1.34
N LYS A 139 -7.39 -19.82 -0.12
CA LYS A 139 -6.18 -20.11 0.67
C LYS A 139 -5.37 -21.30 0.15
N GLU A 140 -6.00 -22.17 -0.65
CA GLU A 140 -5.35 -23.40 -1.10
C GLU A 140 -4.49 -23.10 -2.33
N ASN A 141 -5.05 -22.33 -3.27
CA ASN A 141 -4.42 -22.07 -4.56
C ASN A 141 -3.73 -20.70 -4.65
N LEU A 142 -4.15 -19.69 -3.87
CA LEU A 142 -3.52 -18.36 -3.90
C LEU A 142 -2.54 -18.15 -2.73
N PRO A 143 -1.44 -17.40 -2.96
CA PRO A 143 -0.51 -16.99 -1.91
C PRO A 143 -1.26 -16.24 -0.81
N ASN A 144 -0.95 -16.54 0.44
CA ASN A 144 -1.57 -15.89 1.59
C ASN A 144 -0.67 -15.98 2.82
N PRO A 145 -0.78 -15.05 3.79
CA PRO A 145 0.11 -15.00 4.95
C PRO A 145 -0.19 -16.06 6.01
N GLU A 146 -1.29 -16.82 5.89
CA GLU A 146 -1.73 -17.77 6.91
C GLU A 146 -1.29 -19.20 6.62
N PHE A 147 -1.36 -19.65 5.38
CA PHE A 147 -1.21 -21.05 4.98
C PHE A 147 -0.28 -21.18 3.78
N PHE A 148 0.99 -21.46 4.04
CA PHE A 148 2.03 -21.51 3.02
C PHE A 148 3.22 -22.38 3.45
N ASP A 149 4.14 -22.65 2.52
CA ASP A 149 5.33 -23.47 2.75
C ASP A 149 6.59 -22.59 2.68
N GLU A 150 7.18 -22.28 3.82
CA GLU A 150 8.33 -21.36 3.95
C GLU A 150 9.56 -21.80 3.13
N GLU A 151 9.69 -23.09 2.84
CA GLU A 151 10.82 -23.66 2.10
C GLU A 151 10.66 -23.53 0.57
N THR A 152 9.50 -23.07 0.10
CA THR A 152 9.25 -22.83 -1.33
C THR A 152 9.60 -21.40 -1.72
N GLU A 153 9.78 -21.16 -3.02
CA GLU A 153 9.97 -19.82 -3.56
C GLU A 153 8.76 -18.91 -3.28
N GLU A 154 7.53 -19.41 -3.47
CA GLU A 154 6.31 -18.70 -3.07
C GLU A 154 6.37 -18.30 -1.58
N GLY A 155 6.76 -19.23 -0.69
CA GLY A 155 6.92 -18.96 0.73
C GLY A 155 7.96 -17.89 1.04
N TRP A 156 9.09 -17.88 0.33
CA TRP A 156 10.11 -16.85 0.43
C TRP A 156 9.58 -15.45 0.08
N TYR A 157 8.72 -15.36 -0.94
CA TYR A 157 8.03 -14.13 -1.33
C TYR A 157 6.96 -13.73 -0.30
N ILE A 158 6.18 -14.69 0.21
CA ILE A 158 5.16 -14.45 1.24
C ILE A 158 5.78 -13.82 2.48
N LEU A 159 6.89 -14.36 2.98
CA LEU A 159 7.56 -13.82 4.18
C LEU A 159 8.05 -12.38 3.98
N ARG A 160 8.63 -12.06 2.82
CA ARG A 160 9.07 -10.70 2.48
C ARG A 160 7.91 -9.76 2.25
N ASN A 161 6.86 -10.24 1.61
CA ASN A 161 5.65 -9.47 1.42
C ASN A 161 4.99 -9.16 2.76
N ASN A 162 5.01 -10.07 3.75
CA ASN A 162 4.50 -9.77 5.09
C ASN A 162 5.20 -8.55 5.71
N ASP A 163 6.52 -8.47 5.59
CA ASP A 163 7.28 -7.30 6.06
C ASP A 163 6.97 -6.03 5.27
N LEU A 164 6.92 -6.12 3.93
CA LEU A 164 6.56 -5.00 3.05
C LEU A 164 5.14 -4.49 3.34
N TYR A 165 4.18 -5.39 3.43
CA TYR A 165 2.79 -5.13 3.78
C TYR A 165 2.67 -4.41 5.13
N VAL A 166 3.40 -4.88 6.16
CA VAL A 166 3.40 -4.24 7.47
C VAL A 166 3.88 -2.79 7.36
N GLU A 167 4.88 -2.51 6.52
CA GLU A 167 5.34 -1.14 6.23
C GLU A 167 4.29 -0.31 5.48
N VAL A 168 3.61 -0.89 4.48
CA VAL A 168 2.55 -0.21 3.72
C VAL A 168 1.40 0.20 4.66
N ILE A 169 0.92 -0.72 5.48
CA ILE A 169 -0.15 -0.42 6.43
C ILE A 169 0.34 0.55 7.53
N ASN A 170 1.61 0.48 7.95
CA ASN A 170 2.14 1.45 8.91
C ASN A 170 2.18 2.87 8.33
N PHE A 171 2.47 3.05 7.05
CA PHE A 171 2.34 4.35 6.39
C PHE A 171 0.89 4.87 6.48
N ILE A 172 -0.09 4.03 6.15
CA ILE A 172 -1.50 4.39 6.21
C ILE A 172 -1.94 4.71 7.65
N LEU A 173 -1.48 3.94 8.65
CA LEU A 173 -1.75 4.24 10.06
C LEU A 173 -1.07 5.53 10.52
N CYS A 174 0.14 5.83 10.04
CA CYS A 174 0.81 7.10 10.31
C CYS A 174 0.07 8.29 9.68
N HIS A 175 -0.57 8.10 8.52
CA HIS A 175 -1.45 9.11 7.90
C HIS A 175 -2.65 9.42 8.80
N GLU A 176 -3.33 8.39 9.32
CA GLU A 176 -4.44 8.59 10.27
C GLU A 176 -3.99 9.25 11.58
N ILE A 177 -2.80 8.89 12.09
CA ILE A 177 -2.20 9.55 13.26
C ILE A 177 -1.86 11.01 12.97
N ALA A 178 -1.38 11.33 11.76
CA ALA A 178 -1.07 12.70 11.39
C ALA A 178 -2.32 13.58 11.40
N HIS A 179 -3.48 13.06 11.01
CA HIS A 179 -4.75 13.78 11.16
C HIS A 179 -5.08 14.12 12.62
N ALA A 180 -4.78 13.24 13.56
CA ALA A 180 -4.92 13.51 14.99
C ALA A 180 -3.87 14.51 15.49
N GLU A 181 -2.60 14.31 15.14
CA GLU A 181 -1.48 15.15 15.57
C GLU A 181 -1.63 16.60 15.12
N LEU A 182 -2.07 16.81 13.87
CA LEU A 182 -2.24 18.12 13.25
C LEU A 182 -3.64 18.72 13.47
N GLU A 183 -4.45 18.08 14.31
CA GLU A 183 -5.82 18.49 14.66
C GLU A 183 -6.75 18.69 13.43
N HIS A 184 -6.53 17.93 12.36
CA HIS A 184 -7.35 17.98 11.15
C HIS A 184 -8.81 17.61 11.45
N ILE A 185 -9.03 16.70 12.39
CA ILE A 185 -10.36 16.30 12.88
C ILE A 185 -11.12 17.51 13.44
N ASN A 186 -10.49 18.26 14.36
CA ASN A 186 -11.09 19.46 14.95
C ASN A 186 -11.29 20.58 13.91
N ARG A 187 -10.33 20.76 13.00
CA ARG A 187 -10.43 21.76 11.92
C ARG A 187 -11.60 21.45 10.99
N LYS A 188 -11.77 20.20 10.55
CA LYS A 188 -12.90 19.77 9.71
C LYS A 188 -14.26 19.94 10.43
N LYS A 189 -14.30 19.73 11.75
CA LYS A 189 -15.53 19.85 12.55
C LYS A 189 -15.95 21.29 12.84
N ASN A 190 -14.99 22.16 13.16
CA ASN A 190 -15.28 23.49 13.69
C ASN A 190 -15.19 24.62 12.65
N ASN A 191 -14.56 24.37 11.50
CA ASN A 191 -14.39 25.37 10.45
C ASN A 191 -15.17 24.98 9.19
N ILE A 192 -15.66 26.00 8.48
CA ILE A 192 -16.12 25.83 7.10
C ILE A 192 -14.87 25.87 6.22
N LEU A 193 -14.44 24.69 5.75
CA LEU A 193 -13.29 24.56 4.86
C LEU A 193 -13.77 24.45 3.42
N ASP A 194 -13.06 25.13 2.51
CA ASP A 194 -13.24 24.92 1.07
C ASP A 194 -12.52 23.65 0.58
N GLU A 195 -12.79 23.25 -0.67
CA GLU A 195 -12.21 22.04 -1.28
C GLU A 195 -10.68 22.08 -1.31
N GLN A 196 -10.05 23.24 -1.55
CA GLN A 196 -8.59 23.35 -1.59
C GLN A 196 -7.99 23.16 -0.19
N GLN A 197 -8.63 23.72 0.83
CA GLN A 197 -8.22 23.56 2.22
C GLN A 197 -8.33 22.10 2.66
N LEU A 198 -9.40 21.40 2.28
CA LEU A 198 -9.56 19.97 2.58
C LEU A 198 -8.45 19.14 1.94
N LYS A 199 -8.19 19.33 0.64
CA LYS A 199 -7.09 18.67 -0.07
C LYS A 199 -5.73 18.94 0.59
N GLN A 200 -5.51 20.16 1.06
CA GLN A 200 -4.27 20.52 1.76
C GLN A 200 -4.06 19.74 3.07
N LEU A 201 -5.12 19.47 3.84
CA LEU A 201 -5.02 18.66 5.07
C LEU A 201 -4.52 17.24 4.78
N GLU A 202 -4.94 16.66 3.66
CA GLU A 202 -4.54 15.30 3.26
C GLU A 202 -3.06 15.28 2.83
N LEU A 203 -2.58 16.31 2.12
CA LEU A 203 -1.16 16.46 1.76
C LEU A 203 -0.28 16.71 2.99
N GLU A 204 -0.77 17.48 3.96
CA GLU A 204 -0.12 17.68 5.26
C GLU A 204 0.01 16.34 6.01
N ALA A 205 -1.07 15.54 6.04
CA ALA A 205 -1.07 14.22 6.65
C ALA A 205 -0.12 13.23 5.94
N ASP A 206 -0.13 13.18 4.60
CA ASP A 206 0.81 12.39 3.81
C ASP A 206 2.26 12.76 4.11
N THR A 207 2.57 14.06 4.11
CA THR A 207 3.92 14.58 4.38
C THR A 207 4.39 14.16 5.77
N ARG A 208 3.53 14.32 6.78
CA ARG A 208 3.85 13.93 8.15
C ARG A 208 4.04 12.42 8.28
N ALA A 209 3.18 11.62 7.65
CA ALA A 209 3.29 10.17 7.64
C ALA A 209 4.61 9.70 7.01
N VAL A 210 5.03 10.28 5.88
CA VAL A 210 6.33 10.00 5.26
C VAL A 210 7.46 10.31 6.22
N ASN A 211 7.45 11.49 6.87
CA ASN A 211 8.50 11.87 7.81
C ASN A 211 8.59 10.90 9.00
N LEU A 212 7.45 10.52 9.60
CA LEU A 212 7.40 9.53 10.68
C LEU A 212 7.97 8.17 10.24
N MET A 213 7.65 7.74 9.02
CA MET A 213 8.16 6.49 8.46
C MET A 213 9.66 6.54 8.22
N LEU A 214 10.21 7.66 7.72
CA LEU A 214 11.63 7.82 7.39
C LEU A 214 12.52 8.03 8.62
N GLU A 215 12.05 8.78 9.63
CA GLU A 215 12.81 9.06 10.87
C GLU A 215 13.21 7.77 11.60
N ASN A 216 12.31 6.78 11.61
CA ASN A 216 12.48 5.52 12.35
C ASN A 216 12.46 4.28 11.44
N CYS A 217 12.90 4.42 10.18
CA CYS A 217 12.92 3.30 9.25
C CYS A 217 14.03 2.28 9.58
N ARG A 218 13.68 0.99 9.58
CA ARG A 218 14.66 -0.11 9.69
C ARG A 218 15.42 -0.33 8.37
N ASN A 219 14.72 -0.17 7.25
CA ASN A 219 15.25 -0.29 5.91
C ASN A 219 14.61 0.78 5.03
N ARG A 220 15.41 1.75 4.60
CA ARG A 220 14.95 2.88 3.81
C ARG A 220 14.35 2.46 2.47
N LYS A 221 14.98 1.54 1.74
CA LYS A 221 14.48 1.07 0.44
C LYS A 221 13.11 0.41 0.55
N VAL A 222 12.93 -0.48 1.53
CA VAL A 222 11.63 -1.13 1.78
C VAL A 222 10.58 -0.09 2.18
N THR A 223 10.97 0.89 3.00
CA THR A 223 10.07 1.98 3.41
C THR A 223 9.62 2.81 2.19
N GLU A 224 10.55 3.21 1.33
CA GLU A 224 10.25 3.98 0.11
C GLU A 224 9.33 3.20 -0.85
N LEU A 225 9.57 1.90 -1.05
CA LEU A 225 8.67 1.05 -1.82
C LEU A 225 7.28 0.96 -1.17
N ALA A 226 7.20 0.81 0.15
CA ALA A 226 5.95 0.73 0.87
C ALA A 226 5.11 2.02 0.75
N LEU A 227 5.74 3.19 0.82
CA LEU A 227 5.06 4.49 0.61
C LEU A 227 4.42 4.55 -0.77
N ILE A 228 5.17 4.16 -1.80
CA ILE A 228 4.70 4.15 -3.19
C ILE A 228 3.58 3.12 -3.39
N ILE A 229 3.74 1.89 -2.88
CA ILE A 229 2.70 0.85 -2.99
C ILE A 229 1.41 1.28 -2.29
N GLY A 230 1.51 1.87 -1.10
CA GLY A 230 0.36 2.37 -0.36
C GLY A 230 -0.45 3.37 -1.17
N LEU A 231 0.20 4.37 -1.76
CA LEU A 231 -0.47 5.39 -2.56
C LEU A 231 -0.94 4.87 -3.93
N ALA A 232 -0.06 4.21 -4.68
CA ALA A 232 -0.35 3.74 -6.03
C ALA A 232 -1.41 2.64 -6.06
N SER A 233 -1.62 1.91 -4.95
CA SER A 233 -2.74 0.97 -4.82
C SER A 233 -4.10 1.66 -4.98
N MET A 234 -4.22 2.97 -4.76
CA MET A 234 -5.49 3.69 -4.96
C MET A 234 -5.89 3.81 -6.43
N LEU A 235 -4.97 3.59 -7.38
CA LEU A 235 -5.29 3.64 -8.82
C LEU A 235 -6.32 2.57 -9.19
N PHE A 236 -6.23 1.38 -8.60
CA PHE A 236 -7.07 0.25 -9.00
C PHE A 236 -8.52 0.35 -8.50
N SER A 237 -8.89 1.38 -7.72
CA SER A 237 -10.26 1.58 -7.26
C SER A 237 -11.13 2.43 -8.19
N ARG A 238 -10.53 3.16 -9.13
CA ARG A 238 -11.26 4.11 -10.00
C ARG A 238 -10.57 4.32 -11.34
N ASN A 239 -11.35 4.67 -12.34
CA ASN A 239 -10.89 4.95 -13.70
C ASN A 239 -10.45 6.42 -13.92
N SER A 240 -10.07 7.13 -12.85
CA SER A 240 -9.61 8.51 -12.90
C SER A 240 -8.65 8.80 -11.75
N LEU A 241 -7.73 9.76 -11.95
CA LEU A 241 -6.87 10.27 -10.89
C LEU A 241 -7.61 11.17 -9.90
N ASP A 242 -8.78 11.71 -10.27
CA ASP A 242 -9.52 12.71 -9.49
C ASP A 242 -9.82 12.21 -8.07
N GLY A 243 -9.32 12.96 -7.09
CA GLY A 243 -9.55 12.73 -5.66
C GLY A 243 -10.93 13.18 -5.18
N GLY A 244 -11.70 13.87 -6.03
CA GLY A 244 -12.98 14.47 -5.70
C GLY A 244 -12.82 15.75 -4.89
N LYS A 245 -13.78 16.02 -4.01
CA LYS A 245 -13.84 17.28 -3.23
C LYS A 245 -12.93 17.31 -2.02
N GLU A 246 -12.77 16.17 -1.36
CA GLU A 246 -12.11 16.11 -0.04
C GLU A 246 -10.65 15.65 -0.13
N HIS A 247 -10.30 14.89 -1.17
CA HIS A 247 -8.95 14.33 -1.32
C HIS A 247 -8.23 14.89 -2.55
N PRO A 248 -6.91 15.07 -2.50
CA PRO A 248 -6.10 15.38 -3.68
C PRO A 248 -6.13 14.22 -4.68
N ASP A 249 -5.83 14.55 -5.93
CA ASP A 249 -5.70 13.58 -6.99
C ASP A 249 -4.54 12.61 -6.68
N ILE A 250 -4.67 11.36 -7.12
CA ILE A 250 -3.73 10.29 -6.75
C ILE A 250 -2.31 10.63 -7.19
N ASP A 251 -2.14 11.18 -8.40
CA ASP A 251 -0.84 11.62 -8.93
C ASP A 251 -0.23 12.73 -8.06
N LYS A 252 -1.03 13.67 -7.55
CA LYS A 252 -0.56 14.74 -6.67
C LYS A 252 -0.08 14.22 -5.32
N ARG A 253 -0.76 13.21 -4.76
CA ARG A 253 -0.31 12.53 -3.54
C ARG A 253 1.01 11.78 -3.77
N ILE A 254 1.13 11.07 -4.90
CA ILE A 254 2.37 10.38 -5.28
C ILE A 254 3.52 11.38 -5.49
N ASP A 255 3.29 12.47 -6.23
CA ASP A 255 4.28 13.52 -6.47
C ASP A 255 4.74 14.18 -5.16
N ASN A 256 3.83 14.39 -4.20
CA ASN A 256 4.19 14.91 -2.87
C ASN A 256 5.22 13.99 -2.19
N VAL A 257 4.98 12.67 -2.19
CA VAL A 257 5.92 11.70 -1.63
C VAL A 257 7.24 11.67 -2.42
N ILE A 258 7.19 11.65 -3.75
CA ILE A 258 8.38 11.69 -4.61
C ILE A 258 9.24 12.91 -4.30
N ASN A 259 8.64 14.08 -4.10
CA ASN A 259 9.37 15.30 -3.76
C ASN A 259 10.09 15.18 -2.42
N ILE A 260 9.46 14.58 -1.40
CA ILE A 260 10.09 14.34 -0.10
C ILE A 260 11.23 13.33 -0.22
N LEU A 261 11.02 12.23 -0.96
CA LEU A 261 12.02 11.18 -1.15
C LEU A 261 13.21 11.66 -1.98
N SER A 262 12.98 12.57 -2.93
CA SER A 262 13.96 13.08 -3.89
C SER A 262 14.80 11.97 -4.56
N PRO A 263 14.15 10.95 -5.16
CA PRO A 263 14.85 9.81 -5.76
C PRO A 263 15.58 10.22 -7.05
N ASP A 264 16.76 9.67 -7.26
CA ASP A 264 17.47 9.79 -8.54
C ASP A 264 16.72 9.07 -9.68
N ALA A 265 17.11 9.31 -10.93
CA ALA A 265 16.39 8.76 -12.10
C ALA A 265 16.48 7.24 -12.24
N GLU A 266 17.44 6.59 -11.58
CA GLU A 266 17.69 5.15 -11.63
C GLU A 266 17.09 4.42 -10.42
N HIS A 267 16.39 5.15 -9.55
CA HIS A 267 15.79 4.60 -8.34
C HIS A 267 14.70 3.57 -8.66
N SER A 268 14.62 2.49 -7.86
CA SER A 268 13.69 1.37 -8.10
C SER A 268 12.22 1.71 -7.99
N ILE A 269 11.87 2.88 -7.45
CA ILE A 269 10.46 3.31 -7.40
C ILE A 269 9.91 3.63 -8.78
N TRP A 270 10.74 4.07 -9.73
CA TRP A 270 10.28 4.48 -11.06
C TRP A 270 9.75 3.31 -11.89
N PRO A 271 10.50 2.20 -12.08
CA PRO A 271 9.95 1.03 -12.76
C PRO A 271 8.73 0.45 -12.04
N LEU A 272 8.67 0.52 -10.71
CA LEU A 272 7.49 0.11 -9.95
C LEU A 272 6.28 1.01 -10.26
N LEU A 273 6.43 2.33 -10.26
CA LEU A 273 5.37 3.27 -10.62
C LEU A 273 4.89 3.06 -12.06
N VAL A 274 5.80 2.82 -13.00
CA VAL A 274 5.44 2.45 -14.38
C VAL A 274 4.60 1.16 -14.41
N LEU A 275 4.96 0.15 -13.62
CA LEU A 275 4.18 -1.09 -13.51
C LEU A 275 2.75 -0.81 -13.02
N PHE A 276 2.58 -0.01 -11.96
CA PHE A 276 1.27 0.39 -11.46
C PHE A 276 0.43 1.08 -12.55
N VAL A 277 1.00 2.07 -13.25
CA VAL A 277 0.27 2.82 -14.28
C VAL A 277 -0.10 1.94 -15.47
N LYS A 278 0.78 1.01 -15.88
CA LYS A 278 0.48 0.05 -16.96
C LYS A 278 -0.66 -0.91 -16.60
N LEU A 279 -0.64 -1.45 -15.38
CA LEU A 279 -1.72 -2.33 -14.92
C LEU A 279 -3.04 -1.57 -14.74
N TRP A 280 -2.97 -0.29 -14.40
CA TRP A 280 -4.13 0.59 -14.31
C TRP A 280 -4.72 0.90 -15.70
N ASP A 281 -3.86 1.19 -16.68
CA ASP A 281 -4.22 1.32 -18.09
C ASP A 281 -4.91 0.06 -18.62
N GLU A 282 -4.34 -1.12 -18.36
CA GLU A 282 -4.94 -2.39 -18.75
C GLU A 282 -6.31 -2.62 -18.09
N GLN A 283 -6.41 -2.38 -16.78
CA GLN A 283 -7.65 -2.59 -16.03
C GLN A 283 -8.82 -1.76 -16.56
N PHE A 284 -8.57 -0.49 -16.92
CA PHE A 284 -9.62 0.43 -17.35
C PHE A 284 -9.63 0.69 -18.86
N SER A 285 -8.75 0.02 -19.60
CA SER A 285 -8.64 0.08 -21.06
C SER A 285 -8.50 1.52 -21.57
N PHE A 286 -7.62 2.33 -20.96
CA PHE A 286 -7.36 3.68 -21.46
C PHE A 286 -6.60 3.66 -22.80
N ASN A 287 -5.83 2.59 -23.05
CA ASN A 287 -4.98 2.38 -24.21
C ASN A 287 -3.89 3.46 -24.30
N PHE A 288 -3.16 3.69 -23.20
CA PHE A 288 -2.04 4.64 -23.20
C PHE A 288 -1.01 4.26 -24.26
N THR A 289 -0.62 5.27 -25.02
CA THR A 289 0.41 5.12 -26.05
C THR A 289 1.76 5.46 -25.47
N HIS A 290 2.80 4.75 -25.91
CA HIS A 290 4.16 5.07 -25.49
C HIS A 290 5.11 5.00 -26.66
N GLY A 291 6.10 5.91 -26.67
CA GLY A 291 7.21 5.83 -27.60
C GLY A 291 7.98 4.52 -27.43
N THR A 292 8.63 4.05 -28.49
CA THR A 292 9.53 2.88 -28.41
C THR A 292 10.83 3.18 -27.66
N HIS A 293 11.09 4.43 -27.31
CA HIS A 293 12.33 4.91 -26.70
C HIS A 293 12.03 5.89 -25.57
N TYR A 294 12.50 5.58 -24.36
CA TYR A 294 12.55 6.45 -23.20
C TYR A 294 13.96 6.37 -22.59
N ASN A 295 14.44 7.47 -21.99
CA ASN A 295 15.81 7.51 -21.46
C ASN A 295 15.97 6.70 -20.18
N ASN A 296 14.95 6.73 -19.32
CA ASN A 296 14.89 6.03 -18.04
C ASN A 296 13.42 5.86 -17.62
N TYR A 297 13.17 5.08 -16.55
CA TYR A 297 11.81 4.81 -16.06
C TYR A 297 11.11 6.03 -15.46
N LYS A 298 11.85 7.04 -14.98
CA LYS A 298 11.27 8.29 -14.49
C LYS A 298 10.57 9.05 -15.60
N ASP A 299 11.26 9.23 -16.73
CA ASP A 299 10.68 9.89 -17.91
C ASP A 299 9.46 9.12 -18.41
N PHE A 300 9.54 7.77 -18.42
CA PHE A 300 8.44 6.91 -18.85
C PHE A 300 7.22 7.03 -17.93
N TYR A 301 7.41 7.05 -16.62
CA TYR A 301 6.31 7.29 -15.66
C TYR A 301 5.59 8.61 -15.95
N TYR A 302 6.34 9.70 -16.13
CA TYR A 302 5.74 11.00 -16.41
C TYR A 302 5.13 11.11 -17.81
N GLU A 303 5.55 10.31 -18.78
CA GLU A 303 4.89 10.19 -20.09
C GLU A 303 3.52 9.51 -19.96
N LEU A 304 3.43 8.42 -19.19
CA LEU A 304 2.19 7.69 -18.99
C LEU A 304 1.17 8.51 -18.18
N ILE A 305 1.58 9.10 -17.06
CA ILE A 305 0.64 9.81 -16.17
C ILE A 305 0.05 11.08 -16.80
N LYS A 306 0.71 11.66 -17.83
CA LYS A 306 0.17 12.81 -18.59
C LYS A 306 -1.02 12.46 -19.48
N GLN A 307 -1.24 11.17 -19.75
CA GLN A 307 -2.34 10.67 -20.58
C GLN A 307 -3.58 10.30 -19.75
N ALA A 308 -3.46 10.32 -18.43
CA ALA A 308 -4.45 9.89 -17.44
C ALA A 308 -5.48 10.96 -17.08
#